data_AF-A0A954EKQ9-F1
#
_entry.id   AF-A0A954EKQ9-F1
#
_cell.length_a   1.000
_cell.length_b   1.000
_cell.length_c   1.000
_cell.angle_alpha   90.00
_cell.angle_beta   90.00
_cell.angle_gamma   90.00
#
_symmetry.space_group_name_H-M   'P 1'
#
loop_
_entity.id
_entity.type
_entity.pdbx_description
1 polymer ?
#
loop_
_entity_poly.entity_id
_entity_poly.type
_entity_poly.pdbx_seq_one_letter_code
_entity_poly.pdbx_strand_id
1 'polypeptide(L)' 'MAGTVVVDAQQHVDAVEEIRLRTWARKHYVPGDERLNLHPVILDEMRRRDAELSK' A
#
# COMPACT_ATOMS: atom_id res chain seq x y z
N MET A 1 -30.56 5.60 -13.64
CA MET A 1 -29.13 5.94 -13.52
C MET A 1 -28.54 5.13 -12.38
N ALA A 2 -28.09 3.90 -12.66
CA ALA A 2 -27.49 3.04 -11.64
C ALA A 2 -26.03 3.49 -11.44
N GLY A 3 -25.75 4.14 -10.31
CA GLY A 3 -24.38 4.48 -9.94
C GLY A 3 -23.64 3.23 -9.51
N THR A 4 -22.59 2.87 -10.25
CA THR A 4 -21.66 1.81 -9.86
C THR A 4 -20.98 2.23 -8.57
N VAL A 5 -21.33 1.56 -7.46
CA VAL A 5 -20.50 1.59 -6.27
C VAL A 5 -19.25 0.80 -6.61
N VAL A 6 -18.17 1.51 -6.94
CA VAL A 6 -16.82 0.94 -6.89
C VAL A 6 -16.54 0.63 -5.43
N VAL A 7 -16.91 -0.58 -5.00
CA VAL A 7 -16.51 -1.08 -3.69
C VAL A 7 -15.00 -1.25 -3.80
N ASP A 8 -14.28 -0.33 -3.16
CA ASP A 8 -12.82 -0.33 -3.14
C ASP A 8 -12.35 -1.71 -2.65
N ALA A 9 -11.59 -2.40 -3.51
CA ALA A 9 -11.07 -3.74 -3.24
C ALA A 9 -9.86 -3.70 -2.29
N GLN A 10 -9.72 -2.67 -1.46
CA GLN A 10 -9.07 -2.78 -0.17
C GLN A 10 -9.80 -3.86 0.61
N GLN A 11 -9.30 -5.10 0.41
CA GLN A 11 -9.46 -6.22 1.33
C GLN A 11 -9.57 -5.63 2.73
N HIS A 12 -10.65 -5.92 3.45
CA HIS A 12 -10.93 -5.34 4.75
C HIS A 12 -9.81 -5.78 5.72
N VAL A 13 -8.70 -5.06 5.70
CA VAL A 13 -7.50 -5.33 6.50
C VAL A 13 -7.77 -4.71 7.85
N ASP A 14 -7.70 -5.54 8.89
CA ASP A 14 -7.79 -5.06 10.25
C ASP A 14 -6.74 -3.97 10.52
N ALA A 15 -7.07 -2.97 11.34
CA ALA A 15 -6.18 -1.84 11.59
C ALA A 15 -4.81 -2.24 12.13
N VAL A 16 -4.74 -3.29 12.97
CA VAL A 16 -3.47 -3.81 13.50
C VAL A 16 -2.64 -4.43 12.38
N GLU A 17 -3.28 -5.16 11.48
CA GLU A 17 -2.62 -5.77 10.34
C GLU A 17 -2.14 -4.72 9.34
N GLU A 18 -2.93 -3.67 9.09
CA GLU A 18 -2.49 -2.55 8.27
C GLU A 18 -1.24 -1.88 8.85
N ILE A 19 -1.21 -1.61 10.16
CA ILE A 19 -0.03 -1.03 10.84
C ILE A 19 1.20 -1.94 10.67
N ARG A 20 1.03 -3.25 10.82
CA ARG A 20 2.12 -4.23 10.63
C ARG A 20 2.64 -4.21 9.19
N LEU A 21 1.76 -4.24 8.20
CA LEU A 21 2.11 -4.21 6.78
C LEU A 21 2.84 -2.91 6.42
N ARG A 22 2.36 -1.75 6.90
CA ARG A 22 3.03 -0.45 6.69
C ARG A 22 4.40 -0.41 7.35
N THR A 23 4.51 -0.93 8.57
CA THR A 23 5.81 -1.03 9.28
C THR A 23 6.78 -1.93 8.51
N TRP A 24 6.30 -3.06 8.01
CA TRP A 24 7.10 -3.97 7.20
C TRP A 24 7.58 -3.30 5.90
N ALA A 25 6.68 -2.58 5.21
CA ALA A 25 6.99 -1.86 3.97
C ALA A 25 8.10 -0.82 4.17
N ARG A 26 8.10 -0.09 5.30
CA ARG A 26 9.20 0.82 5.64
C ARG A 26 10.50 0.10 6.00
N LYS A 27 10.46 -1.10 6.56
CA LYS A 27 11.70 -1.86 6.85
C LYS A 27 12.31 -2.50 5.60
N HIS A 28 11.48 -2.90 4.64
CA HIS A 28 11.87 -3.64 3.43
C HIS A 28 11.55 -2.86 2.17
N TYR A 29 11.76 -1.54 2.21
CA TYR A 29 11.49 -0.69 1.06
C TYR A 29 12.35 -1.10 -0.14
N VAL A 30 11.69 -1.19 -1.29
CA VAL A 30 12.33 -1.37 -2.59
C VAL A 30 11.78 -0.33 -3.60
N PRO A 31 12.60 0.11 -4.56
CA PRO A 31 12.15 1.01 -5.63
C PRO A 31 11.10 0.34 -6.54
N GLY A 32 10.38 1.15 -7.31
CA GLY A 32 9.14 0.73 -7.99
C GLY A 32 9.28 -0.42 -8.98
N ASP A 33 10.44 -0.56 -9.60
CA ASP A 33 10.81 -1.62 -10.53
C ASP A 33 10.96 -3.00 -9.87
N GLU A 34 11.22 -3.05 -8.56
CA GLU A 34 11.40 -4.29 -7.81
C GLU A 34 10.12 -4.78 -7.10
N ARG A 35 9.01 -4.02 -7.16
CA ARG A 35 7.76 -4.31 -6.45
C ARG A 35 6.89 -5.32 -7.19
N LEU A 36 7.12 -6.61 -6.98
CA LEU A 36 6.30 -7.67 -7.57
C LEU A 36 5.51 -8.43 -6.49
N ASN A 37 4.20 -8.60 -6.72
CA ASN A 37 3.31 -9.41 -5.88
C ASN A 37 3.22 -8.99 -4.39
N LEU A 38 3.43 -7.70 -4.09
CA LEU A 38 3.29 -7.17 -2.73
C LEU A 38 1.83 -6.82 -2.41
N HIS A 39 1.50 -6.85 -1.12
CA HIS A 39 0.18 -6.45 -0.64
C HIS A 39 -0.13 -4.97 -0.97
N PRO A 40 -1.38 -4.60 -1.32
CA PRO A 40 -1.75 -3.22 -1.66
C PRO A 40 -1.35 -2.16 -0.63
N VAL A 41 -1.51 -2.46 0.67
CA VAL A 41 -1.05 -1.58 1.77
C VAL A 41 0.47 -1.36 1.74
N ILE A 42 1.25 -2.40 1.42
CA ILE A 42 2.70 -2.30 1.29
C ILE A 42 3.03 -1.40 0.10
N LEU A 43 2.37 -1.61 -1.04
CA LEU A 43 2.56 -0.81 -2.25
C LEU A 43 2.22 0.67 -2.01
N ASP A 44 1.12 0.96 -1.32
CA ASP A 44 0.74 2.32 -0.92
C ASP A 44 1.81 2.96 -0.03
N GLU A 45 2.27 2.25 0.99
CA GLU A 45 3.29 2.78 1.91
C GLU A 45 4.63 3.04 1.21
N MET A 46 5.06 2.16 0.32
CA MET A 46 6.28 2.37 -0.45
C MET A 46 6.17 3.57 -1.39
N ARG A 47 4.99 3.82 -2.01
CA ARG A 47 4.75 5.03 -2.80
C ARG A 47 4.82 6.31 -1.98
N ARG A 48 4.32 6.29 -0.73
CA ARG A 48 4.47 7.44 0.19
C ARG A 48 5.95 7.71 0.48
N ARG A 49 6.73 6.65 0.70
CA ARG A 49 8.17 6.78 0.90
C ARG A 49 8.91 7.29 -0.35
N ASP A 50 8.50 6.89 -1.56
CA ASP A 50 9.04 7.47 -2.80
C ASP A 50 8.87 8.99 -2.81
N ALA A 51 7.67 9.47 -2.48
CA ALA A 51 7.37 10.90 -2.43
C ALA A 51 8.18 11.64 -1.34
N GLU A 52 8.41 11.00 -0.18
CA GLU A 52 9.28 11.53 0.88
C GLU A 52 10.74 11.69 0.41
N LEU A 53 11.28 10.75 -0.37
CA LEU A 53 12.64 10.79 -0.89
C LEU A 53 12.83 11.75 -2.07
N SER A 54 11.74 12.12 -2.76
CA SER A 54 11.74 13.07 -3.88
C SER A 54 11.69 14.54 -3.46
N LYS A 55 11.56 14.82 -2.15
CA LYS A 55 11.60 16.17 -1.58
C LYS A 55 13.02 16.57 -1.22
#